data_AF-A0A9Y1BJY3-F1
#
_entry.id   AF-A0A9Y1BJY3-F1
#
_cell.length_a   1.000
_cell.length_b   1.000
_cell.length_c   1.000
_cell.angle_alpha   90.00
_cell.angle_beta   90.00
_cell.angle_gamma   90.00
#
_symmetry.space_group_name_H-M   'P 1'
#
loop_
_entity.id
_entity.type
_entity.pdbx_description
1 polymer ?
#
loop_
_entity_poly.entity_id
_entity_poly.type
_entity_poly.pdbx_seq_one_letter_code
_entity_poly.pdbx_strand_id
1 'polypeptide(L)'
;MIKQKEQTNTYLNDKEVPSHWRSLIKEQPVFKDTNKIIPIDKKNNRFRTLLLNSIKNAKQTIMMCSFILSDPDIIDSLLKASERGVRCYLLFSTEAQLSKEYKKEQSEFDEKTLEEHKQMLDRLAGKILARTCDHLHAKFLLVDYGNPEQKGFISTANFTKEALTRNQELGVILSDSEINFLFNFFVLGFWVESKNELVRKNNWDAVKLINLKPLKGNNQIFYTTSSNQTLKNELEKIIENETKELVVSSYGFDDEHPIVELLINKAQNINLTIITRPREKNHKVIEKFTNAGAKVVAYDYLHAKFILSPSTNQGIIMTANLESKGLETGYEVGIKITRKYFDELLTISRVWIDSAPLIWYNKTSIKNLEPGTIKIPKGKDYDTIEIIDEFIDEQKIEPQDLHKMEKLLKEEPKLKKNLDNKLPKKIIVKRTIIPPVLPKDAVKVESKQLFTSKKSRRREADVKDKEIKFPFETYRLKNIYYVVVKSLKDLEKLKEFPKFRQTVRIVTKG
;
A
#
# COMPACT_ATOMS: atom_id res chain seq x y z
N MET A 1 28.47 28.15 -44.08
CA MET A 1 27.19 28.53 -43.45
C MET A 1 27.13 27.90 -42.07
N ILE A 2 26.78 28.69 -41.06
CA ILE A 2 26.55 28.19 -39.71
C ILE A 2 25.18 27.51 -39.73
N LYS A 3 25.16 26.18 -39.61
CA LYS A 3 23.94 25.35 -39.64
C LYS A 3 23.43 25.10 -38.22
N GLN A 4 22.18 24.66 -38.12
CA GLN A 4 21.65 24.03 -36.90
C GLN A 4 22.62 22.98 -36.36
N LYS A 5 22.74 22.93 -35.04
CA LYS A 5 23.56 21.97 -34.33
C LYS A 5 22.74 21.20 -33.31
N GLU A 6 23.00 19.91 -33.24
CA GLU A 6 22.41 19.00 -32.27
C GLU A 6 23.49 18.56 -31.29
N GLN A 7 23.14 18.56 -30.00
CA GLN A 7 23.94 17.99 -28.93
C GLN A 7 23.06 17.00 -28.19
N THR A 8 23.62 15.83 -27.87
CA THR A 8 22.95 14.82 -27.06
C THR A 8 23.82 14.52 -25.85
N ASN A 9 23.22 14.50 -24.67
CA ASN A 9 23.86 13.99 -23.46
C ASN A 9 23.01 12.88 -22.84
N THR A 10 23.65 11.86 -22.28
CA THR A 10 22.98 10.73 -21.64
C THR A 10 23.43 10.64 -20.19
N TYR A 11 22.47 10.62 -19.27
CA TYR A 11 22.67 10.44 -17.84
C TYR A 11 22.08 9.11 -17.42
N LEU A 12 22.89 8.26 -16.76
CA LEU A 12 22.39 7.07 -16.09
C LEU A 12 22.00 7.43 -14.66
N ASN A 13 20.84 6.96 -14.22
CA ASN A 13 20.34 7.18 -12.88
C ASN A 13 20.76 6.01 -11.99
N ASP A 14 21.59 6.31 -11.00
CA ASP A 14 22.16 5.33 -10.08
C ASP A 14 21.53 5.45 -8.68
N LYS A 15 20.43 6.21 -8.55
CA LYS A 15 19.77 6.44 -7.27
C LYS A 15 19.33 5.11 -6.63
N GLU A 16 19.51 5.05 -5.33
CA GLU A 16 18.87 4.05 -4.51
C GLU A 16 17.39 4.41 -4.32
N VAL A 17 16.55 3.40 -4.46
CA VAL A 17 15.13 3.46 -4.14
C VAL A 17 14.95 2.84 -2.75
N PRO A 18 14.33 3.53 -1.79
CA PRO A 18 13.98 2.97 -0.49
C PRO A 18 13.13 1.69 -0.60
N SER A 19 12.94 0.98 0.51
CA SER A 19 12.01 -0.15 0.56
C SER A 19 10.62 0.30 0.09
N HIS A 20 9.97 -0.52 -0.73
CA HIS A 20 8.75 -0.12 -1.42
C HIS A 20 7.86 -1.31 -1.76
N TRP A 21 6.58 -1.01 -2.00
CA TRP A 21 5.69 -1.95 -2.68
C TRP A 21 5.79 -1.76 -4.18
N ARG A 22 6.01 -2.84 -4.92
CA ARG A 22 5.79 -2.86 -6.36
C ARG A 22 4.32 -3.15 -6.62
N SER A 23 3.68 -2.31 -7.43
CA SER A 23 2.31 -2.52 -7.87
C SER A 23 2.28 -3.40 -9.12
N LEU A 24 1.44 -4.42 -9.08
CA LEU A 24 1.22 -5.36 -10.17
C LEU A 24 -0.22 -5.22 -10.68
N ILE A 25 -0.38 -5.21 -11.99
CA ILE A 25 -1.70 -5.32 -12.61
C ILE A 25 -2.08 -6.80 -12.59
N LYS A 26 -2.95 -7.17 -11.67
CA LYS A 26 -3.43 -8.54 -11.48
C LYS A 26 -4.94 -8.57 -11.47
N GLU A 27 -5.51 -9.61 -12.06
CA GLU A 27 -6.93 -9.87 -11.94
C GLU A 27 -7.27 -10.29 -10.50
N GLN A 28 -8.46 -9.90 -10.05
CA GLN A 28 -8.97 -10.33 -8.74
C GLN A 28 -9.13 -11.86 -8.72
N PRO A 29 -8.80 -12.50 -7.59
CA PRO A 29 -8.88 -13.96 -7.47
C PRO A 29 -10.30 -14.47 -7.73
N VAL A 30 -10.39 -15.68 -8.30
CA VAL A 30 -11.64 -16.39 -8.52
C VAL A 30 -11.49 -17.79 -7.93
N PHE A 31 -12.39 -18.13 -7.01
CA PHE A 31 -12.40 -19.42 -6.33
C PHE A 31 -13.48 -20.31 -6.92
N LYS A 32 -13.10 -21.54 -7.29
CA LYS A 32 -14.04 -22.62 -7.62
C LYS A 32 -13.89 -23.70 -6.55
N ASP A 33 -15.00 -24.35 -6.21
CA ASP A 33 -15.01 -25.63 -5.47
C ASP A 33 -14.42 -25.61 -4.05
N THR A 34 -14.89 -24.69 -3.20
CA THR A 34 -14.62 -24.77 -1.75
C THR A 34 -15.85 -25.21 -0.97
N ASN A 35 -15.69 -26.09 0.02
CA ASN A 35 -16.80 -26.63 0.80
C ASN A 35 -16.75 -26.15 2.24
N LYS A 36 -15.65 -26.42 2.94
CA LYS A 36 -15.50 -26.04 4.35
C LYS A 36 -14.99 -24.62 4.50
N ILE A 37 -14.07 -24.20 3.64
CA ILE A 37 -13.36 -22.93 3.75
C ILE A 37 -13.88 -21.99 2.66
N ILE A 38 -14.58 -20.93 3.06
CA ILE A 38 -15.21 -19.99 2.14
C ILE A 38 -14.36 -18.71 2.09
N PRO A 39 -13.63 -18.44 1.00
CA PRO A 39 -12.97 -17.16 0.82
C PRO A 39 -14.02 -16.06 0.69
N ILE A 40 -13.75 -14.93 1.33
CA ILE A 40 -14.57 -13.73 1.29
C ILE A 40 -13.75 -12.70 0.53
N ASP A 41 -14.37 -12.08 -0.47
CA ASP A 41 -13.81 -10.99 -1.26
C ASP A 41 -14.93 -10.23 -2.00
N LYS A 42 -14.55 -9.20 -2.75
CA LYS A 42 -15.48 -8.36 -3.53
C LYS A 42 -16.39 -9.13 -4.50
N LYS A 43 -15.96 -10.28 -5.02
CA LYS A 43 -16.70 -11.11 -5.97
C LYS A 43 -17.41 -12.30 -5.31
N ASN A 44 -17.08 -12.62 -4.06
CA ASN A 44 -17.62 -13.78 -3.35
C ASN A 44 -18.40 -13.41 -2.08
N ASN A 45 -19.74 -13.36 -2.22
CA ASN A 45 -20.66 -13.08 -1.11
C ASN A 45 -21.27 -14.35 -0.47
N ARG A 46 -20.69 -15.53 -0.75
CA ARG A 46 -21.27 -16.82 -0.33
C ARG A 46 -21.31 -16.95 1.19
N PHE A 47 -20.25 -16.56 1.89
CA PHE A 47 -20.19 -16.71 3.35
C PHE A 47 -21.26 -15.86 4.05
N ARG A 48 -21.38 -14.58 3.69
CA ARG A 48 -22.45 -13.70 4.19
C ARG A 48 -23.84 -14.29 3.94
N THR A 49 -24.06 -14.85 2.76
CA THR A 49 -25.33 -15.50 2.39
C THR A 49 -25.62 -16.70 3.30
N LEU A 50 -24.62 -17.52 3.60
CA LEU A 50 -24.75 -18.64 4.54
C LEU A 50 -25.09 -18.18 5.96
N LEU A 51 -24.45 -17.12 6.45
CA LEU A 51 -24.76 -16.53 7.76
C LEU A 51 -26.21 -16.04 7.81
N LEU A 52 -26.64 -15.24 6.82
CA LEU A 52 -27.99 -14.68 6.76
C LEU A 52 -29.06 -15.77 6.68
N ASN A 53 -28.85 -16.79 5.83
CA ASN A 53 -29.79 -17.90 5.70
C ASN A 53 -29.88 -18.70 7.00
N SER A 54 -28.77 -18.91 7.70
CA SER A 54 -28.77 -19.62 8.99
C SER A 54 -29.55 -18.84 10.05
N ILE A 55 -29.37 -17.52 10.14
CA ILE A 55 -30.11 -16.66 11.09
C ILE A 55 -31.61 -16.61 10.75
N LYS A 56 -31.96 -16.47 9.47
CA LYS A 56 -33.36 -16.42 9.01
C LYS A 56 -34.10 -17.73 9.29
N ASN A 57 -33.42 -18.86 9.17
CA ASN A 57 -34.01 -20.18 9.36
C ASN A 57 -33.89 -20.71 10.81
N ALA A 58 -33.24 -19.96 11.71
CA ALA A 58 -33.09 -20.35 13.10
C ALA A 58 -34.44 -20.58 13.78
N LYS A 59 -34.53 -21.65 14.58
CA LYS A 59 -35.75 -22.13 15.23
C LYS A 59 -35.74 -21.95 16.75
N GLN A 60 -34.58 -22.00 17.39
CA GLN A 60 -34.46 -22.04 18.85
C GLN A 60 -33.43 -21.07 19.41
N THR A 61 -32.21 -21.08 18.88
CA THR A 61 -31.11 -20.28 19.43
C THR A 61 -30.18 -19.71 18.37
N ILE A 62 -29.67 -18.51 18.63
CA ILE A 62 -28.57 -17.90 17.90
C ILE A 62 -27.55 -17.42 18.93
N MET A 63 -26.30 -17.87 18.79
CA MET A 63 -25.17 -17.43 19.62
C MET A 63 -24.11 -16.85 18.70
N MET A 64 -23.74 -15.59 18.89
CA MET A 64 -22.82 -14.89 18.00
C MET A 64 -21.78 -14.14 18.81
N CYS A 65 -20.53 -14.26 18.38
CA CYS A 65 -19.42 -13.46 18.88
C CYS A 65 -18.85 -12.66 17.72
N SER A 66 -18.56 -11.38 17.94
CA SER A 66 -17.82 -10.56 16.98
C SER A 66 -17.09 -9.44 17.69
N PHE A 67 -15.98 -8.96 17.15
CA PHE A 67 -15.36 -7.75 17.69
C PHE A 67 -16.22 -6.51 17.43
N ILE A 68 -16.78 -6.42 16.22
CA ILE A 68 -17.70 -5.35 15.80
C ILE A 68 -18.79 -5.94 14.91
N LEU A 69 -20.00 -5.41 15.05
CA LEU A 69 -21.19 -5.83 14.31
C LEU A 69 -21.92 -4.59 13.78
N SER A 70 -22.02 -4.48 12.46
CA SER A 70 -22.69 -3.36 11.78
C SER A 70 -23.33 -3.74 10.43
N ASP A 71 -23.42 -5.03 10.09
CA ASP A 71 -24.11 -5.46 8.87
C ASP A 71 -25.64 -5.32 9.03
N PRO A 72 -26.32 -4.44 8.25
CA PRO A 72 -27.75 -4.16 8.40
C PRO A 72 -28.64 -5.39 8.20
N ASP A 73 -28.31 -6.27 7.25
CA ASP A 73 -29.15 -7.44 6.96
C ASP A 73 -29.02 -8.49 8.07
N ILE A 74 -27.83 -8.61 8.68
CA ILE A 74 -27.63 -9.49 9.84
C ILE A 74 -28.45 -8.97 11.02
N ILE A 75 -28.40 -7.67 11.30
CA ILE A 75 -29.15 -7.03 12.40
C ILE A 75 -30.65 -7.25 12.22
N ASP A 76 -31.17 -6.93 11.03
CA ASP A 76 -32.58 -7.08 10.72
C ASP A 76 -33.03 -8.55 10.82
N SER A 77 -32.16 -9.49 10.41
CA SER A 77 -32.44 -10.92 10.52
C SER A 77 -32.44 -11.40 11.98
N LEU A 78 -31.55 -10.88 12.83
CA LEU A 78 -31.50 -11.17 14.27
C LEU A 78 -32.75 -10.65 14.99
N LEU A 79 -33.18 -9.42 14.68
CA LEU A 79 -34.41 -8.84 15.25
C LEU A 79 -35.64 -9.66 14.86
N LYS A 80 -35.78 -10.00 13.58
CA LYS A 80 -36.84 -10.89 13.11
C LYS A 80 -36.78 -12.28 13.74
N ALA A 81 -35.59 -12.79 14.07
CA ALA A 81 -35.46 -14.06 14.79
C ALA A 81 -35.97 -13.95 16.23
N SER A 82 -35.58 -12.89 16.93
CA SER A 82 -36.10 -12.59 18.27
C SER A 82 -37.62 -12.45 18.29
N GLU A 83 -38.20 -11.75 17.30
CA GLU A 83 -39.66 -11.61 17.14
C GLU A 83 -40.38 -12.95 16.94
N ARG A 84 -39.71 -13.94 16.32
CA ARG A 84 -40.22 -15.32 16.19
C ARG A 84 -40.06 -16.15 17.47
N GLY A 85 -39.47 -15.61 18.53
CA GLY A 85 -39.19 -16.31 19.78
C GLY A 85 -37.84 -17.06 19.81
N VAL A 86 -36.96 -16.84 18.83
CA VAL A 86 -35.61 -17.41 18.82
C VAL A 86 -34.75 -16.69 19.85
N ARG A 87 -34.12 -17.43 20.77
CA ARG A 87 -33.26 -16.85 21.80
C ARG A 87 -31.93 -16.42 21.18
N CYS A 88 -31.67 -15.13 21.17
CA CYS A 88 -30.43 -14.57 20.62
C CYS A 88 -29.49 -14.15 21.75
N TYR A 89 -28.23 -14.57 21.66
CA TYR A 89 -27.16 -14.27 22.60
C TYR A 89 -25.95 -13.73 21.85
N LEU A 90 -25.51 -12.52 22.20
CA LEU A 90 -24.44 -11.84 21.50
C LEU A 90 -23.29 -11.48 22.42
N LEU A 91 -22.07 -11.53 21.89
CA LEU A 91 -20.83 -11.27 22.61
C LEU A 91 -19.95 -10.30 21.79
N PHE A 92 -19.56 -9.17 22.37
CA PHE A 92 -18.76 -8.13 21.68
C PHE A 92 -17.65 -7.54 22.54
N SER A 93 -16.68 -6.87 21.90
CA SER A 93 -15.76 -6.01 22.64
C SER A 93 -16.48 -4.76 23.18
N THR A 94 -15.94 -4.13 24.21
CA THR A 94 -16.53 -2.91 24.78
C THR A 94 -16.37 -1.72 23.82
N GLU A 95 -17.32 -0.78 23.86
CA GLU A 95 -17.22 0.46 23.08
C GLU A 95 -15.96 1.27 23.42
N ALA A 96 -15.51 1.23 24.68
CA ALA A 96 -14.29 1.88 25.12
C ALA A 96 -13.06 1.28 24.44
N GLN A 97 -12.97 -0.05 24.37
CA GLN A 97 -11.88 -0.72 23.68
C GLN A 97 -11.92 -0.46 22.17
N LEU A 98 -13.10 -0.55 21.56
CA LEU A 98 -13.30 -0.26 20.14
C LEU A 98 -12.85 1.17 19.83
N SER A 99 -13.31 2.15 20.61
CA SER A 99 -12.92 3.56 20.46
C SER A 99 -11.40 3.74 20.57
N LYS A 100 -10.74 3.05 21.51
CA LYS A 100 -9.29 3.13 21.69
C LYS A 100 -8.53 2.57 20.49
N GLU A 101 -8.99 1.48 19.91
CA GLU A 101 -8.33 0.88 18.73
C GLU A 101 -8.52 1.72 17.48
N TYR A 102 -9.75 2.15 17.20
CA TYR A 102 -10.04 2.94 16.01
C TYR A 102 -9.41 4.34 16.06
N LYS A 103 -9.33 4.97 17.24
CA LYS A 103 -8.55 6.22 17.42
C LYS A 103 -7.05 6.03 17.15
N LYS A 104 -6.50 4.84 17.40
CA LYS A 104 -5.11 4.53 17.04
C LYS A 104 -4.94 4.31 15.54
N GLU A 105 -5.98 3.82 14.86
CA GLU A 105 -5.94 3.58 13.41
C GLU A 105 -6.12 4.89 12.62
N GLN A 106 -6.82 5.90 13.17
CA GLN A 106 -7.05 7.24 12.59
C GLN A 106 -7.56 7.21 11.14
N SER A 107 -8.56 6.37 10.83
CA SER A 107 -9.25 6.43 9.55
C SER A 107 -10.71 6.86 9.73
N GLU A 108 -11.22 7.75 8.86
CA GLU A 108 -12.63 8.19 8.93
C GLU A 108 -13.63 7.03 8.78
N PHE A 109 -13.25 6.02 8.01
CA PHE A 109 -14.04 4.80 7.79
C PHE A 109 -14.29 4.03 9.10
N ASP A 110 -13.29 4.03 9.97
CA ASP A 110 -13.30 3.34 11.25
C ASP A 110 -14.22 4.02 12.28
N GLU A 111 -14.23 5.36 12.30
CA GLU A 111 -15.14 6.13 13.15
C GLU A 111 -16.60 5.92 12.73
N LYS A 112 -16.88 5.92 11.42
CA LYS A 112 -18.22 5.64 10.90
C LYS A 112 -18.69 4.23 11.28
N THR A 113 -17.82 3.22 11.12
CA THR A 113 -18.17 1.83 11.45
C THR A 113 -18.47 1.67 12.94
N LEU A 114 -17.73 2.38 13.80
CA LEU A 114 -17.99 2.41 15.24
C LEU A 114 -19.33 3.07 15.59
N GLU A 115 -19.68 4.16 14.91
CA GLU A 115 -20.96 4.83 15.12
C GLU A 115 -22.14 3.95 14.65
N GLU A 116 -22.02 3.30 13.49
CA GLU A 116 -23.00 2.31 13.01
C GLU A 116 -23.17 1.15 14.01
N HIS A 117 -22.08 0.71 14.64
CA HIS A 117 -22.13 -0.30 15.69
C HIS A 117 -22.93 0.16 16.93
N LYS A 118 -22.74 1.40 17.39
CA LYS A 118 -23.51 1.95 18.53
C LYS A 118 -24.99 2.06 18.21
N GLN A 119 -25.32 2.60 17.04
CA GLN A 119 -26.71 2.70 16.57
C GLN A 119 -27.37 1.31 16.47
N MET A 120 -26.60 0.30 16.10
CA MET A 120 -27.04 -1.08 16.06
C MET A 120 -27.34 -1.66 17.45
N LEU A 121 -26.45 -1.44 18.43
CA LEU A 121 -26.67 -1.88 19.82
C LEU A 121 -27.96 -1.31 20.39
N ASP A 122 -28.25 -0.03 20.12
CA ASP A 122 -29.49 0.63 20.50
C ASP A 122 -30.74 -0.07 19.96
N ARG A 123 -30.67 -0.63 18.74
CA ARG A 123 -31.79 -1.38 18.12
C ARG A 123 -32.01 -2.74 18.78
N LEU A 124 -30.95 -3.35 19.31
CA LEU A 124 -30.98 -4.66 19.94
C LEU A 124 -31.39 -4.64 21.41
N ALA A 125 -31.15 -3.52 22.09
CA ALA A 125 -31.38 -3.39 23.52
C ALA A 125 -32.80 -3.81 23.90
N GLY A 126 -32.91 -4.67 24.93
CA GLY A 126 -34.18 -5.22 25.42
C GLY A 126 -34.83 -6.28 24.52
N LYS A 127 -34.28 -6.57 23.33
CA LYS A 127 -34.79 -7.61 22.41
C LYS A 127 -33.87 -8.83 22.29
N ILE A 128 -32.59 -8.63 22.55
CA ILE A 128 -31.54 -9.66 22.44
C ILE A 128 -30.61 -9.52 23.64
N LEU A 129 -30.14 -10.65 24.18
CA LEU A 129 -29.19 -10.63 25.30
C LEU A 129 -27.78 -10.43 24.76
N ALA A 130 -27.18 -9.27 25.01
CA ALA A 130 -25.83 -8.94 24.56
C ALA A 130 -24.90 -8.68 25.75
N ARG A 131 -23.67 -9.19 25.69
CA ARG A 131 -22.65 -9.02 26.72
C ARG A 131 -21.32 -8.55 26.15
N THR A 132 -20.53 -7.85 26.96
CA THR A 132 -19.25 -7.27 26.54
C THR A 132 -18.10 -7.44 27.53
N CYS A 133 -16.88 -7.44 26.98
CA CYS A 133 -15.60 -7.42 27.69
C CYS A 133 -14.47 -6.93 26.76
N ASP A 134 -13.46 -6.25 27.31
CA ASP A 134 -12.45 -5.54 26.53
C ASP A 134 -11.61 -6.45 25.60
N HIS A 135 -11.37 -7.69 26.02
CA HIS A 135 -10.45 -8.59 25.33
C HIS A 135 -11.13 -9.52 24.31
N LEU A 136 -12.45 -9.39 24.09
CA LEU A 136 -13.22 -10.17 23.13
C LEU A 136 -12.86 -9.82 21.70
N HIS A 137 -12.37 -10.78 20.92
CA HIS A 137 -12.03 -10.56 19.52
C HIS A 137 -12.36 -11.74 18.58
N ALA A 138 -12.75 -12.91 19.09
CA ALA A 138 -13.25 -13.99 18.24
C ALA A 138 -14.45 -13.56 17.38
N LYS A 139 -14.60 -14.19 16.19
CA LYS A 139 -15.79 -14.00 15.34
C LYS A 139 -16.37 -15.35 14.94
N PHE A 140 -17.57 -15.64 15.41
CA PHE A 140 -18.27 -16.88 15.12
C PHE A 140 -19.78 -16.78 15.29
N LEU A 141 -20.49 -17.74 14.69
CA LEU A 141 -21.94 -17.88 14.76
C LEU A 141 -22.29 -19.35 15.01
N LEU A 142 -23.14 -19.62 15.99
CA LEU A 142 -23.79 -20.90 16.23
C LEU A 142 -25.30 -20.70 16.16
N VAL A 143 -25.98 -21.61 15.45
CA VAL A 143 -27.44 -21.60 15.29
C VAL A 143 -27.98 -22.95 15.69
N ASP A 144 -29.02 -22.93 16.53
CA ASP A 144 -29.78 -24.10 16.96
C ASP A 144 -28.90 -25.22 17.55
N TYR A 145 -27.93 -24.84 18.39
CA TYR A 145 -27.04 -25.79 19.06
C TYR A 145 -27.81 -26.94 19.73
N GLY A 146 -27.36 -28.17 19.50
CA GLY A 146 -28.00 -29.39 20.01
C GLY A 146 -29.17 -29.90 19.16
N ASN A 147 -29.54 -29.20 18.08
CA ASN A 147 -30.50 -29.67 17.08
C ASN A 147 -29.79 -30.45 15.96
N PRO A 148 -30.42 -31.49 15.36
CA PRO A 148 -29.91 -32.15 14.16
C PRO A 148 -29.54 -31.21 12.99
N GLU A 149 -30.20 -30.05 12.88
CA GLU A 149 -29.94 -29.06 11.83
C GLU A 149 -28.97 -27.94 12.24
N GLN A 150 -28.28 -28.08 13.38
CA GLN A 150 -27.38 -27.06 13.91
C GLN A 150 -26.37 -26.57 12.87
N LYS A 151 -26.04 -25.28 12.94
CA LYS A 151 -25.05 -24.65 12.06
C LYS A 151 -24.00 -23.93 12.89
N GLY A 152 -22.76 -23.97 12.43
CA GLY A 152 -21.65 -23.29 13.06
C GLY A 152 -20.70 -22.69 12.05
N PHE A 153 -20.18 -21.52 12.37
CA PHE A 153 -19.23 -20.79 11.54
C PHE A 153 -18.17 -20.10 12.38
N ILE A 154 -16.90 -20.17 11.96
CA ILE A 154 -15.83 -19.28 12.43
C ILE A 154 -15.46 -18.35 11.27
N SER A 155 -15.05 -17.12 11.56
CA SER A 155 -14.56 -16.20 10.52
C SER A 155 -13.37 -15.38 11.00
N THR A 156 -12.49 -15.04 10.07
CA THR A 156 -11.48 -14.00 10.27
C THR A 156 -12.08 -12.59 10.18
N ALA A 157 -13.25 -12.48 9.53
CA ALA A 157 -14.00 -11.25 9.34
C ALA A 157 -14.85 -10.86 10.54
N ASN A 158 -14.90 -9.56 10.80
CA ASN A 158 -15.95 -8.96 11.61
C ASN A 158 -17.30 -9.05 10.88
N PHE A 159 -18.40 -9.00 11.62
CA PHE A 159 -19.74 -9.06 11.03
C PHE A 159 -20.23 -7.67 10.61
N THR A 160 -19.43 -7.02 9.76
CA THR A 160 -19.75 -5.75 9.10
C THR A 160 -19.93 -6.00 7.62
N LYS A 161 -20.69 -5.13 6.95
CA LYS A 161 -20.95 -5.27 5.51
C LYS A 161 -19.64 -5.33 4.71
N GLU A 162 -18.75 -4.38 4.95
CA GLU A 162 -17.48 -4.27 4.21
C GLU A 162 -16.54 -5.45 4.47
N ALA A 163 -16.45 -5.95 5.71
CA ALA A 163 -15.62 -7.12 6.00
C ALA A 163 -16.17 -8.39 5.34
N LEU A 164 -17.49 -8.53 5.23
CA LEU A 164 -18.15 -9.70 4.63
C LEU A 164 -18.31 -9.63 3.10
N THR A 165 -18.08 -8.47 2.47
CA THR A 165 -18.30 -8.29 1.02
C THR A 165 -17.14 -7.67 0.25
N ARG A 166 -16.06 -7.24 0.90
CA ARG A 166 -14.96 -6.52 0.22
C ARG A 166 -13.58 -7.09 0.58
N ASN A 167 -13.32 -7.26 1.88
CA ASN A 167 -12.01 -7.65 2.39
C ASN A 167 -11.61 -9.06 1.96
N GLN A 168 -10.31 -9.33 1.85
CA GLN A 168 -9.79 -10.70 1.73
C GLN A 168 -9.80 -11.34 3.12
N GLU A 169 -10.82 -12.16 3.36
CA GLU A 169 -11.11 -12.83 4.64
C GLU A 169 -11.48 -14.31 4.40
N LEU A 170 -11.58 -15.09 5.47
CA LEU A 170 -11.99 -16.49 5.43
C LEU A 170 -13.18 -16.73 6.37
N GLY A 171 -14.12 -17.52 5.89
CA GLY A 171 -15.15 -18.17 6.69
C GLY A 171 -14.94 -19.68 6.73
N VAL A 172 -15.28 -20.33 7.84
CA VAL A 172 -15.14 -21.77 8.01
C VAL A 172 -16.46 -22.34 8.50
N ILE A 173 -17.00 -23.33 7.78
CA ILE A 173 -18.19 -24.09 8.18
C ILE A 173 -17.76 -25.19 9.15
N LEU A 174 -18.47 -25.33 10.27
CA LEU A 174 -18.10 -26.23 11.35
C LEU A 174 -18.79 -27.60 11.25
N SER A 175 -18.09 -28.65 11.70
CA SER A 175 -18.70 -29.95 12.00
C SER A 175 -19.37 -29.94 13.38
N ASP A 176 -20.15 -30.98 13.69
CA ASP A 176 -20.80 -31.12 15.00
C ASP A 176 -19.81 -31.12 16.18
N SER A 177 -18.66 -31.78 16.02
CA SER A 177 -17.62 -31.80 17.07
C SER A 177 -17.01 -30.42 17.32
N GLU A 178 -16.82 -29.65 16.25
CA GLU A 178 -16.31 -28.28 16.32
C GLU A 178 -17.37 -27.33 16.91
N ILE A 179 -18.65 -27.50 16.56
CA ILE A 179 -19.79 -26.78 17.13
C ILE A 179 -19.88 -27.00 18.64
N ASN A 180 -19.77 -28.25 19.10
CA ASN A 180 -19.80 -28.60 20.52
C ASN A 180 -18.68 -27.92 21.31
N PHE A 181 -17.47 -27.87 20.76
CA PHE A 181 -16.38 -27.16 21.41
C PHE A 181 -16.65 -25.65 21.45
N LEU A 182 -17.06 -25.08 20.32
CA LEU A 182 -17.28 -23.63 20.20
C LEU A 182 -18.46 -23.15 21.06
N PHE A 183 -19.47 -23.99 21.29
CA PHE A 183 -20.53 -23.71 22.24
C PHE A 183 -19.97 -23.56 23.67
N ASN A 184 -19.12 -24.49 24.11
CA ASN A 184 -18.50 -24.38 25.43
C ASN A 184 -17.56 -23.16 25.51
N PHE A 185 -16.87 -22.83 24.42
CA PHE A 185 -16.11 -21.58 24.32
C PHE A 185 -17.02 -20.36 24.48
N PHE A 186 -18.13 -20.30 23.75
CA PHE A 186 -19.14 -19.24 23.91
C PHE A 186 -19.64 -19.12 25.36
N VAL A 187 -19.96 -20.24 26.01
CA VAL A 187 -20.39 -20.27 27.42
C VAL A 187 -19.31 -19.67 28.33
N LEU A 188 -18.04 -20.00 28.13
CA LEU A 188 -16.92 -19.37 28.85
C LEU A 188 -16.91 -17.85 28.64
N GLY A 189 -16.98 -17.41 27.39
CA GLY A 189 -16.98 -15.98 27.05
C GLY A 189 -18.17 -15.23 27.66
N PHE A 190 -19.36 -15.83 27.58
CA PHE A 190 -20.61 -15.20 27.95
C PHE A 190 -20.87 -15.18 29.46
N TRP A 191 -20.52 -16.24 30.18
CA TRP A 191 -20.84 -16.40 31.61
C TRP A 191 -19.65 -16.15 32.55
N VAL A 192 -18.42 -16.27 32.05
CA VAL A 192 -17.20 -16.17 32.88
C VAL A 192 -16.40 -14.90 32.56
N GLU A 193 -16.21 -14.57 31.29
CA GLU A 193 -15.34 -13.46 30.87
C GLU A 193 -16.08 -12.12 30.71
N SER A 194 -17.36 -12.17 30.33
CA SER A 194 -18.20 -10.99 30.10
C SER A 194 -18.46 -10.22 31.38
N LYS A 195 -18.23 -8.90 31.35
CA LYS A 195 -18.36 -8.05 32.55
C LYS A 195 -19.61 -7.20 32.55
N ASN A 196 -20.16 -6.90 31.37
CA ASN A 196 -21.36 -6.08 31.25
C ASN A 196 -22.41 -6.72 30.34
N GLU A 197 -23.67 -6.37 30.56
CA GLU A 197 -24.84 -6.79 29.78
C GLU A 197 -25.66 -5.59 29.33
N LEU A 198 -26.14 -5.64 28.09
CA LEU A 198 -26.98 -4.59 27.50
C LEU A 198 -28.42 -4.74 27.99
N VAL A 199 -28.81 -3.94 28.98
CA VAL A 199 -30.16 -4.03 29.58
C VAL A 199 -31.15 -3.13 28.87
N ARG A 200 -30.73 -1.91 28.52
CA ARG A 200 -31.54 -0.91 27.80
C ARG A 200 -30.62 -0.05 26.94
N LYS A 201 -31.22 0.76 26.06
CA LYS A 201 -30.52 1.69 25.17
C LYS A 201 -29.42 2.45 25.95
N ASN A 202 -28.17 2.41 25.47
CA ASN A 202 -27.00 3.03 26.09
C ASN A 202 -26.76 2.70 27.59
N ASN A 203 -27.25 1.56 28.09
CA ASN A 203 -27.05 1.16 29.49
C ASN A 203 -26.49 -0.27 29.60
N TRP A 204 -25.28 -0.34 30.13
CA TRP A 204 -24.53 -1.56 30.37
C TRP A 204 -24.46 -1.83 31.87
N ASP A 205 -25.13 -2.87 32.34
CA ASP A 205 -25.12 -3.24 33.75
C ASP A 205 -24.04 -4.30 33.99
N ALA A 206 -23.36 -4.22 35.15
CA ALA A 206 -22.37 -5.21 35.54
C ALA A 206 -23.04 -6.57 35.78
N VAL A 207 -22.43 -7.65 35.27
CA VAL A 207 -22.92 -9.01 35.49
C VAL A 207 -22.09 -9.75 36.53
N LYS A 208 -22.75 -10.59 37.32
CA LYS A 208 -22.07 -11.52 38.22
C LYS A 208 -21.40 -12.62 37.41
N LEU A 209 -20.07 -12.72 37.54
CA LEU A 209 -19.30 -13.77 36.90
C LEU A 209 -19.61 -15.13 37.54
N ILE A 210 -19.73 -16.15 36.69
CA ILE A 210 -19.85 -17.54 37.11
C ILE A 210 -18.47 -18.18 37.02
N ASN A 211 -18.07 -18.92 38.05
CA ASN A 211 -16.86 -19.72 37.97
C ASN A 211 -17.18 -21.06 37.30
N LEU A 212 -16.69 -21.26 36.07
CA LEU A 212 -16.77 -22.53 35.36
C LEU A 212 -15.39 -23.17 35.24
N LYS A 213 -15.36 -24.51 35.13
CA LYS A 213 -14.11 -25.22 34.89
C LYS A 213 -13.50 -24.78 33.55
N PRO A 214 -12.16 -24.70 33.45
CA PRO A 214 -11.50 -24.48 32.18
C PRO A 214 -11.94 -25.50 31.13
N LEU A 215 -12.02 -25.07 29.88
CA LEU A 215 -12.31 -25.97 28.78
C LEU A 215 -11.19 -27.01 28.67
N LYS A 216 -11.58 -28.27 28.50
CA LYS A 216 -10.63 -29.31 28.14
C LYS A 216 -10.10 -29.01 26.74
N GLY A 217 -8.79 -29.14 26.55
CA GLY A 217 -8.17 -28.98 25.24
C GLY A 217 -8.77 -29.90 24.19
N ASN A 218 -8.70 -29.46 22.93
CA ASN A 218 -9.10 -30.22 21.76
C ASN A 218 -7.93 -30.23 20.76
N ASN A 219 -7.86 -31.25 19.92
CA ASN A 219 -6.86 -31.39 18.86
C ASN A 219 -7.27 -30.66 17.55
N GLN A 220 -8.50 -30.16 17.47
CA GLN A 220 -9.03 -29.45 16.30
C GLN A 220 -9.22 -27.96 16.51
N ILE A 221 -9.54 -27.53 17.73
CA ILE A 221 -9.76 -26.11 18.05
C ILE A 221 -8.83 -25.72 19.19
N PHE A 222 -8.12 -24.62 18.95
CA PHE A 222 -7.20 -23.99 19.89
C PHE A 222 -7.69 -22.59 20.16
N TYR A 223 -7.35 -22.03 21.31
CA TYR A 223 -7.88 -20.74 21.71
C TYR A 223 -6.90 -19.96 22.59
N THR A 224 -7.13 -18.66 22.64
CA THR A 224 -6.46 -17.73 23.54
C THR A 224 -7.50 -17.22 24.53
N THR A 225 -7.15 -17.21 25.81
CA THR A 225 -7.77 -16.44 26.90
C THR A 225 -6.66 -15.96 27.82
N SER A 226 -6.96 -15.12 28.80
CA SER A 226 -6.00 -14.74 29.86
C SER A 226 -5.35 -15.93 30.59
N SER A 227 -6.02 -17.09 30.62
CA SER A 227 -5.56 -18.33 31.28
C SER A 227 -5.14 -19.47 30.34
N ASN A 228 -5.23 -19.29 29.02
CA ASN A 228 -4.97 -20.36 28.06
C ASN A 228 -4.35 -19.80 26.77
N GLN A 229 -3.24 -20.41 26.33
CA GLN A 229 -2.50 -20.00 25.13
C GLN A 229 -2.29 -21.19 24.17
N THR A 230 -3.26 -22.11 24.11
CA THR A 230 -3.15 -23.30 23.25
C THR A 230 -3.03 -22.96 21.77
N LEU A 231 -3.60 -21.82 21.35
CA LEU A 231 -3.43 -21.32 19.98
C LEU A 231 -1.96 -21.00 19.69
N LYS A 232 -1.32 -20.17 20.53
CA LYS A 232 0.11 -19.84 20.42
C LYS A 232 0.98 -21.10 20.35
N ASN A 233 0.78 -22.02 21.29
CA ASN A 233 1.56 -23.24 21.38
C ASN A 233 1.45 -24.12 20.13
N GLU A 234 0.26 -24.18 19.50
CA GLU A 234 0.10 -24.94 18.26
C GLU A 234 0.73 -24.23 17.05
N LEU A 235 0.66 -22.89 17.00
CA LEU A 235 1.37 -22.13 15.96
C LEU A 235 2.88 -22.34 16.05
N GLU A 236 3.46 -22.27 17.25
CA GLU A 236 4.89 -22.55 17.49
C GLU A 236 5.26 -23.94 16.97
N LYS A 237 4.48 -24.98 17.32
CA LYS A 237 4.70 -26.34 16.82
C LYS A 237 4.65 -26.45 15.30
N ILE A 238 3.70 -25.80 14.63
CA ILE A 238 3.60 -25.83 13.16
C ILE A 238 4.86 -25.19 12.55
N ILE A 239 5.28 -24.05 13.08
CA ILE A 239 6.44 -23.31 12.58
C ILE A 239 7.73 -24.11 12.79
N GLU A 240 7.92 -24.67 13.98
CA GLU A 240 9.11 -25.44 14.33
C GLU A 240 9.27 -26.71 13.48
N ASN A 241 8.18 -27.43 13.21
CA ASN A 241 8.19 -28.68 12.45
C ASN A 241 8.30 -28.48 10.92
N GLU A 242 8.04 -27.28 10.40
CA GLU A 242 8.17 -27.01 8.98
C GLU A 242 9.64 -26.90 8.55
N THR A 243 9.95 -27.49 7.39
CA THR A 243 11.32 -27.69 6.88
C THR A 243 11.54 -27.22 5.45
N LYS A 244 10.49 -26.87 4.70
CA LYS A 244 10.57 -26.47 3.28
C LYS A 244 9.79 -25.22 2.96
N GLU A 245 8.53 -25.12 3.38
CA GLU A 245 7.64 -24.05 2.93
C GLU A 245 6.60 -23.68 3.99
N LEU A 246 6.42 -22.39 4.23
CA LEU A 246 5.38 -21.89 5.12
C LEU A 246 4.66 -20.70 4.47
N VAL A 247 3.34 -20.68 4.56
CA VAL A 247 2.51 -19.53 4.18
C VAL A 247 1.80 -18.99 5.39
N VAL A 248 1.98 -17.70 5.67
CA VAL A 248 1.38 -17.02 6.82
C VAL A 248 0.63 -15.80 6.33
N SER A 249 -0.62 -15.65 6.78
CA SER A 249 -1.43 -14.46 6.56
C SER A 249 -1.78 -13.83 7.90
N SER A 250 -1.63 -12.51 8.01
CA SER A 250 -2.12 -11.74 9.15
C SER A 250 -2.33 -10.27 8.79
N TYR A 251 -3.30 -9.65 9.45
CA TYR A 251 -3.54 -8.21 9.37
C TYR A 251 -2.46 -7.41 10.11
N GLY A 252 -2.09 -7.88 11.30
CA GLY A 252 -1.14 -7.24 12.20
C GLY A 252 -0.07 -8.20 12.68
N PHE A 253 1.10 -7.64 12.95
CA PHE A 253 2.28 -8.31 13.45
C PHE A 253 2.92 -7.42 14.52
N ASP A 254 3.33 -8.04 15.62
CA ASP A 254 4.17 -7.41 16.62
C ASP A 254 5.62 -7.83 16.36
N ASP A 255 6.48 -6.87 16.04
CA ASP A 255 7.85 -7.13 15.59
C ASP A 255 8.80 -7.58 16.72
N GLU A 256 8.31 -7.59 17.95
CA GLU A 256 8.99 -8.08 19.16
C GLU A 256 8.35 -9.37 19.71
N HIS A 257 7.26 -9.87 19.10
CA HIS A 257 6.59 -11.06 19.60
C HIS A 257 7.38 -12.34 19.23
N PRO A 258 7.54 -13.31 20.16
CA PRO A 258 8.35 -14.52 19.93
C PRO A 258 7.96 -15.34 18.69
N ILE A 259 6.67 -15.45 18.36
CA ILE A 259 6.23 -16.13 17.11
C ILE A 259 6.74 -15.42 15.86
N VAL A 260 6.78 -14.08 15.87
CA VAL A 260 7.27 -13.32 14.71
C VAL A 260 8.78 -13.49 14.55
N GLU A 261 9.52 -13.46 15.66
CA GLU A 261 10.95 -13.79 15.66
C GLU A 261 11.21 -15.21 15.15
N LEU A 262 10.42 -16.20 15.61
CA LEU A 262 10.52 -17.58 15.15
C LEU A 262 10.28 -17.70 13.62
N LEU A 263 9.31 -16.98 13.08
CA LEU A 263 9.06 -16.92 11.63
C LEU A 263 10.23 -16.28 10.87
N ILE A 264 10.79 -15.17 11.37
CA ILE A 264 11.95 -14.50 10.76
C ILE A 264 13.15 -15.46 10.74
N ASN A 265 13.42 -16.17 11.83
CA ASN A 265 14.50 -17.15 11.90
C ASN A 265 14.27 -18.33 10.94
N LYS A 266 13.01 -18.78 10.80
CA LYS A 266 12.67 -19.84 9.83
C LYS A 266 12.87 -19.39 8.39
N ALA A 267 12.54 -18.14 8.05
CA ALA A 267 12.65 -17.61 6.69
C ALA A 267 14.06 -17.74 6.07
N GLN A 268 15.10 -17.79 6.90
CA GLN A 268 16.48 -17.97 6.44
C GLN A 268 16.75 -19.36 5.83
N ASN A 269 15.92 -20.35 6.17
CA ASN A 269 16.15 -21.75 5.83
C ASN A 269 15.01 -22.39 5.03
N ILE A 270 13.83 -21.75 4.99
CA ILE A 270 12.65 -22.27 4.29
C ILE A 270 12.05 -21.20 3.38
N ASN A 271 11.24 -21.63 2.42
CA ASN A 271 10.43 -20.72 1.62
C ASN A 271 9.27 -20.17 2.46
N LEU A 272 9.48 -19.02 3.10
CA LEU A 272 8.43 -18.31 3.83
C LEU A 272 7.73 -17.30 2.90
N THR A 273 6.40 -17.41 2.80
CA THR A 273 5.57 -16.37 2.17
C THR A 273 4.64 -15.73 3.19
N ILE A 274 4.73 -14.41 3.32
CA ILE A 274 3.83 -13.59 4.14
C ILE A 274 2.80 -12.90 3.23
N ILE A 275 1.52 -13.05 3.56
CA ILE A 275 0.41 -12.31 2.98
C ILE A 275 -0.04 -11.28 4.02
N THR A 276 0.02 -10.00 3.71
CA THR A 276 -0.32 -8.93 4.68
C THR A 276 -1.10 -7.77 4.08
N ARG A 277 -1.44 -6.77 4.90
CA ARG A 277 -1.98 -5.48 4.48
C ARG A 277 -0.86 -4.43 4.47
N PRO A 278 -0.77 -3.56 3.46
CA PRO A 278 0.25 -2.52 3.40
C PRO A 278 -0.10 -1.42 4.42
N ARG A 279 0.51 -1.49 5.62
CA ARG A 279 0.27 -0.54 6.71
C ARG A 279 1.58 -0.15 7.38
N GLU A 280 1.70 1.11 7.79
CA GLU A 280 2.87 1.65 8.49
C GLU A 280 3.34 0.74 9.63
N LYS A 281 2.41 0.28 10.49
CA LYS A 281 2.72 -0.60 11.62
C LYS A 281 3.44 -1.90 11.23
N ASN A 282 3.20 -2.40 10.01
CA ASN A 282 3.81 -3.64 9.54
C ASN A 282 5.16 -3.39 8.84
N HIS A 283 5.53 -2.16 8.46
CA HIS A 283 6.70 -1.92 7.60
C HIS A 283 7.99 -2.44 8.22
N LYS A 284 8.23 -2.16 9.51
CA LYS A 284 9.43 -2.61 10.22
C LYS A 284 9.55 -4.14 10.24
N VAL A 285 8.46 -4.86 10.50
CA VAL A 285 8.49 -6.33 10.49
C VAL A 285 8.60 -6.91 9.08
N ILE A 286 7.99 -6.25 8.09
CA ILE A 286 8.06 -6.65 6.69
C ILE A 286 9.50 -6.60 6.20
N GLU A 287 10.23 -5.53 6.52
CA GLU A 287 11.66 -5.43 6.22
C GLU A 287 12.46 -6.54 6.89
N LYS A 288 12.17 -6.88 8.16
CA LYS A 288 12.82 -8.01 8.84
C LYS A 288 12.54 -9.33 8.11
N PHE A 289 11.30 -9.59 7.71
CA PHE A 289 10.92 -10.78 6.96
C PHE A 289 11.67 -10.89 5.63
N THR A 290 11.65 -9.84 4.81
CA THR A 290 12.32 -9.85 3.50
C THR A 290 13.84 -9.86 3.61
N ASN A 291 14.43 -9.20 4.63
CA ASN A 291 15.87 -9.31 4.92
C ASN A 291 16.26 -10.74 5.29
N ALA A 292 15.37 -11.50 5.93
CA ALA A 292 15.57 -12.91 6.24
C ALA A 292 15.26 -13.86 5.07
N GLY A 293 14.90 -13.33 3.89
CA GLY A 293 14.65 -14.13 2.67
C GLY A 293 13.18 -14.46 2.41
N ALA A 294 12.24 -13.99 3.23
CA ALA A 294 10.82 -14.22 3.00
C ALA A 294 10.30 -13.43 1.79
N LYS A 295 9.31 -14.00 1.09
CA LYS A 295 8.50 -13.27 0.12
C LYS A 295 7.34 -12.60 0.85
N VAL A 296 7.16 -11.29 0.68
CA VAL A 296 6.01 -10.56 1.25
C VAL A 296 5.12 -10.02 0.13
N VAL A 297 3.86 -10.41 0.15
CA VAL A 297 2.82 -9.95 -0.77
C VAL A 297 1.68 -9.31 0.01
N ALA A 298 0.92 -8.41 -0.63
CA ALA A 298 -0.12 -7.70 0.08
C ALA A 298 -1.38 -7.37 -0.75
N TYR A 299 -2.48 -7.21 -0.02
CA TYR A 299 -3.74 -6.63 -0.52
C TYR A 299 -4.14 -5.46 0.35
N ASP A 300 -4.67 -4.40 -0.27
CA ASP A 300 -5.11 -3.18 0.44
C ASP A 300 -6.19 -3.46 1.51
N TYR A 301 -6.94 -4.56 1.36
CA TYR A 301 -8.01 -4.98 2.29
C TYR A 301 -7.82 -6.41 2.83
N LEU A 302 -6.58 -6.92 2.90
CA LEU A 302 -6.33 -8.18 3.57
C LEU A 302 -6.66 -8.07 5.06
N HIS A 303 -7.41 -9.05 5.56
CA HIS A 303 -7.60 -9.23 6.99
C HIS A 303 -7.69 -10.70 7.44
N ALA A 304 -7.63 -11.65 6.49
CA ALA A 304 -7.51 -13.07 6.77
C ALA A 304 -6.28 -13.40 7.63
N LYS A 305 -6.46 -14.30 8.61
CA LYS A 305 -5.37 -14.83 9.44
C LYS A 305 -5.32 -16.34 9.36
N PHE A 306 -4.19 -16.86 8.90
CA PHE A 306 -3.94 -18.29 8.85
C PHE A 306 -2.43 -18.58 8.80
N ILE A 307 -2.08 -19.81 9.17
CA ILE A 307 -0.78 -20.42 8.90
C ILE A 307 -1.01 -21.72 8.14
N LEU A 308 -0.12 -22.01 7.18
CA LEU A 308 -0.18 -23.20 6.36
C LEU A 308 1.23 -23.75 6.15
N SER A 309 1.40 -25.05 6.42
CA SER A 309 2.60 -25.84 6.26
C SER A 309 2.32 -26.95 5.24
N PRO A 310 2.58 -26.70 3.93
CA PRO A 310 2.38 -27.68 2.86
C PRO A 310 3.14 -28.99 3.06
N SER A 311 4.36 -28.95 3.60
CA SER A 311 5.18 -30.15 3.77
C SER A 311 4.60 -31.12 4.80
N THR A 312 3.95 -30.59 5.84
CA THR A 312 3.39 -31.41 6.93
C THR A 312 1.87 -31.59 6.81
N ASN A 313 1.22 -30.97 5.80
CA ASN A 313 -0.23 -30.91 5.63
C ASN A 313 -0.94 -30.36 6.89
N GLN A 314 -0.35 -29.34 7.53
CA GLN A 314 -0.92 -28.69 8.70
C GLN A 314 -1.30 -27.24 8.39
N GLY A 315 -2.44 -26.81 8.89
CA GLY A 315 -2.84 -25.41 8.78
C GLY A 315 -3.84 -25.03 9.86
N ILE A 316 -3.84 -23.75 10.22
CA ILE A 316 -4.79 -23.15 11.16
C ILE A 316 -5.35 -21.89 10.54
N ILE A 317 -6.68 -21.76 10.52
CA ILE A 317 -7.37 -20.47 10.31
C ILE A 317 -7.74 -19.94 11.69
N MET A 318 -7.51 -18.65 11.95
CA MET A 318 -7.69 -18.09 13.28
C MET A 318 -8.27 -16.67 13.28
N THR A 319 -8.82 -16.26 14.41
CA THR A 319 -9.31 -14.88 14.61
C THR A 319 -8.21 -13.93 15.09
N ALA A 320 -7.11 -14.46 15.61
CA ALA A 320 -5.98 -13.74 16.18
C ALA A 320 -5.02 -13.14 15.13
N ASN A 321 -4.57 -11.91 15.40
CA ASN A 321 -3.33 -11.39 14.80
C ASN A 321 -2.10 -12.04 15.47
N LEU A 322 -0.93 -11.91 14.83
CA LEU A 322 0.35 -12.36 15.40
C LEU A 322 0.96 -11.29 16.31
N GLU A 323 0.24 -11.02 17.40
CA GLU A 323 0.52 -9.98 18.39
C GLU A 323 0.17 -10.51 19.80
N SER A 324 0.74 -9.96 20.88
CA SER A 324 0.44 -10.39 22.26
C SER A 324 -1.06 -10.33 22.59
N LYS A 325 -1.79 -9.34 22.05
CA LYS A 325 -3.24 -9.29 22.24
C LYS A 325 -3.95 -10.50 21.61
N GLY A 326 -3.52 -10.99 20.45
CA GLY A 326 -4.14 -12.14 19.80
C GLY A 326 -3.74 -13.48 20.42
N LEU A 327 -2.49 -13.60 20.87
CA LEU A 327 -1.90 -14.90 21.21
C LEU A 327 -1.72 -15.16 22.71
N GLU A 328 -1.81 -14.12 23.55
CA GLU A 328 -1.50 -14.25 24.98
C GLU A 328 -2.62 -13.78 25.91
N THR A 329 -3.33 -12.71 25.55
CA THR A 329 -4.26 -12.03 26.49
C THR A 329 -5.69 -11.85 25.94
N GLY A 330 -5.88 -12.00 24.64
CA GLY A 330 -7.19 -11.85 23.99
C GLY A 330 -8.10 -13.04 24.21
N TYR A 331 -9.29 -12.94 23.64
CA TYR A 331 -10.24 -14.04 23.51
C TYR A 331 -10.40 -14.37 22.03
N GLU A 332 -9.66 -15.38 21.60
CA GLU A 332 -9.45 -15.75 20.19
C GLU A 332 -9.59 -17.24 19.99
N VAL A 333 -9.92 -17.66 18.77
CA VAL A 333 -10.06 -19.07 18.41
C VAL A 333 -9.36 -19.36 17.08
N GLY A 334 -8.72 -20.52 17.00
CA GLY A 334 -8.14 -21.07 15.79
C GLY A 334 -8.62 -22.49 15.55
N ILE A 335 -8.87 -22.81 14.29
CA ILE A 335 -9.32 -24.13 13.85
C ILE A 335 -8.25 -24.79 12.99
N LYS A 336 -7.84 -25.99 13.39
CA LYS A 336 -6.96 -26.85 12.62
C LYS A 336 -7.69 -27.37 11.40
N ILE A 337 -7.11 -27.15 10.23
CA ILE A 337 -7.63 -27.68 8.99
C ILE A 337 -7.18 -29.14 8.86
N THR A 338 -8.15 -30.05 8.87
CA THR A 338 -7.89 -31.48 8.67
C THR A 338 -7.36 -31.73 7.26
N ARG A 339 -6.64 -32.84 7.05
CA ARG A 339 -6.14 -33.26 5.74
C ARG A 339 -7.20 -33.22 4.63
N LYS A 340 -8.46 -33.56 4.93
CA LYS A 340 -9.57 -33.52 3.97
C LYS A 340 -9.81 -32.14 3.33
N TYR A 341 -9.56 -31.06 4.07
CA TYR A 341 -9.84 -29.68 3.63
C TYR A 341 -8.56 -28.85 3.48
N PHE A 342 -7.39 -29.49 3.62
CA PHE A 342 -6.10 -28.83 3.50
C PHE A 342 -5.91 -28.22 2.10
N ASP A 343 -6.28 -28.97 1.06
CA ASP A 343 -6.17 -28.54 -0.33
C ASP A 343 -7.06 -27.32 -0.64
N GLU A 344 -8.17 -27.12 0.08
CA GLU A 344 -9.00 -25.91 -0.06
C GLU A 344 -8.19 -24.67 0.38
N LEU A 345 -7.57 -24.72 1.57
CA LEU A 345 -6.78 -23.59 2.08
C LEU A 345 -5.51 -23.37 1.25
N LEU A 346 -4.85 -24.45 0.81
CA LEU A 346 -3.67 -24.36 -0.05
C LEU A 346 -4.00 -23.74 -1.42
N THR A 347 -5.13 -24.11 -2.00
CA THR A 347 -5.60 -23.51 -3.25
C THR A 347 -5.91 -22.03 -3.06
N ILE A 348 -6.60 -21.68 -1.97
CA ILE A 348 -6.91 -20.28 -1.67
C ILE A 348 -5.63 -19.47 -1.49
N SER A 349 -4.66 -19.97 -0.72
CA SER A 349 -3.42 -19.26 -0.43
C SER A 349 -2.58 -19.06 -1.69
N ARG A 350 -2.46 -20.07 -2.56
CA ARG A 350 -1.75 -19.96 -3.85
C ARG A 350 -2.39 -18.93 -4.76
N VAL A 351 -3.72 -18.98 -4.91
CA VAL A 351 -4.46 -17.99 -5.70
C VAL A 351 -4.23 -16.58 -5.14
N TRP A 352 -4.26 -16.39 -3.82
CA TRP A 352 -3.96 -15.10 -3.20
C TRP A 352 -2.51 -14.65 -3.43
N ILE A 353 -1.53 -15.55 -3.39
CA ILE A 353 -0.13 -15.20 -3.67
C ILE A 353 0.06 -14.79 -5.13
N ASP A 354 -0.54 -15.52 -6.07
CA ASP A 354 -0.34 -15.31 -7.51
C ASP A 354 -1.07 -14.08 -8.05
N SER A 355 -2.20 -13.71 -7.42
CA SER A 355 -3.02 -12.54 -7.76
C SER A 355 -2.75 -11.32 -6.89
N ALA A 356 -1.78 -11.37 -5.96
CA ALA A 356 -1.48 -10.25 -5.09
C ALA A 356 -1.09 -8.99 -5.89
N PRO A 357 -1.74 -7.84 -5.65
CA PRO A 357 -1.47 -6.60 -6.37
C PRO A 357 -0.17 -5.93 -5.92
N LEU A 358 0.38 -6.32 -4.77
CA LEU A 358 1.57 -5.70 -4.18
C LEU A 358 2.59 -6.75 -3.76
N ILE A 359 3.86 -6.49 -4.06
CA ILE A 359 5.01 -7.26 -3.57
C ILE A 359 5.99 -6.29 -2.94
N TRP A 360 6.50 -6.62 -1.75
CA TRP A 360 7.50 -5.79 -1.09
C TRP A 360 8.91 -6.07 -1.61
N TYR A 361 9.67 -5.00 -1.80
CA TYR A 361 11.10 -5.06 -2.07
C TYR A 361 11.83 -4.18 -1.08
N ASN A 362 12.95 -4.69 -0.57
CA ASN A 362 13.87 -3.89 0.24
C ASN A 362 14.56 -2.85 -0.63
N LYS A 363 15.17 -1.88 0.04
CA LYS A 363 16.01 -0.86 -0.59
C LYS A 363 16.94 -1.47 -1.64
N THR A 364 16.91 -0.91 -2.85
CA THR A 364 17.70 -1.41 -4.00
C THR A 364 18.03 -0.28 -4.97
N SER A 365 18.99 -0.52 -5.86
CA SER A 365 19.29 0.41 -6.95
C SER A 365 18.17 0.40 -7.98
N ILE A 366 17.80 1.58 -8.50
CA ILE A 366 16.83 1.71 -9.60
C ILE A 366 17.19 0.85 -10.83
N LYS A 367 18.48 0.57 -11.05
CA LYS A 367 18.94 -0.29 -12.14
C LYS A 367 18.39 -1.71 -12.07
N ASN A 368 18.13 -2.20 -10.85
CA ASN A 368 17.64 -3.54 -10.59
C ASN A 368 16.10 -3.61 -10.62
N LEU A 369 15.43 -2.47 -10.79
CA LEU A 369 13.98 -2.41 -10.85
C LEU A 369 13.53 -2.56 -12.28
N GLU A 370 12.45 -3.31 -12.49
CA GLU A 370 11.74 -3.29 -13.76
C GLU A 370 10.85 -2.05 -13.86
N PRO A 371 10.51 -1.58 -15.07
CA PRO A 371 9.53 -0.52 -15.25
C PRO A 371 8.18 -0.85 -14.60
N GLY A 372 7.47 0.19 -14.18
CA GLY A 372 6.14 0.09 -13.58
C GLY A 372 5.98 0.96 -12.35
N THR A 373 4.86 0.79 -11.66
CA THR A 373 4.49 1.62 -10.52
C THR A 373 4.99 1.04 -9.20
N ILE A 374 5.63 1.89 -8.40
CA ILE A 374 6.01 1.58 -7.02
C ILE A 374 5.31 2.53 -6.04
N LYS A 375 5.11 2.07 -4.81
CA LYS A 375 4.57 2.84 -3.69
C LYS A 375 5.61 2.86 -2.58
N ILE A 376 6.18 4.04 -2.31
CA ILE A 376 7.18 4.24 -1.27
C ILE A 376 6.48 4.72 0.01
N PRO A 377 6.67 4.05 1.15
CA PRO A 377 6.13 4.48 2.43
C PRO A 377 6.47 5.93 2.80
N LYS A 378 5.48 6.66 3.32
CA LYS A 378 5.62 8.02 3.85
C LYS A 378 4.69 8.22 5.04
N GLY A 379 5.13 7.81 6.23
CA GLY A 379 4.26 7.71 7.39
C GLY A 379 3.11 6.74 7.12
N LYS A 380 1.87 7.25 7.22
CA LYS A 380 0.64 6.48 6.94
C LYS A 380 0.28 6.36 5.46
N ASP A 381 0.87 7.22 4.62
CA ASP A 381 0.58 7.30 3.20
C ASP A 381 1.70 6.69 2.35
N TYR A 382 1.53 6.76 1.04
CA TYR A 382 2.49 6.29 0.06
C TYR A 382 2.72 7.32 -1.05
N ASP A 383 3.99 7.63 -1.33
CA ASP A 383 4.36 8.33 -2.55
C ASP A 383 4.34 7.31 -3.70
N THR A 384 3.52 7.57 -4.73
CA THR A 384 3.42 6.71 -5.92
C THR A 384 4.36 7.22 -6.99
N ILE A 385 5.27 6.35 -7.45
CA ILE A 385 6.31 6.68 -8.43
C ILE A 385 6.25 5.70 -9.60
N GLU A 386 6.36 6.21 -10.82
CA GLU A 386 6.49 5.42 -12.05
C GLU A 386 7.98 5.25 -12.40
N ILE A 387 8.48 4.02 -12.37
CA ILE A 387 9.78 3.65 -12.91
C ILE A 387 9.66 3.49 -14.42
N ILE A 388 10.50 4.20 -15.17
CA ILE A 388 10.56 4.12 -16.64
C ILE A 388 12.00 3.84 -17.08
N ASP A 389 12.18 3.18 -18.22
CA ASP A 389 13.54 2.88 -18.70
C ASP A 389 14.25 4.15 -19.18
N GLU A 390 13.57 4.98 -19.97
CA GLU A 390 14.17 6.15 -20.59
C GLU A 390 13.24 7.37 -20.55
N PHE A 391 13.82 8.53 -20.27
CA PHE A 391 13.17 9.83 -20.43
C PHE A 391 13.97 10.69 -21.39
N ILE A 392 13.31 11.28 -22.39
CA ILE A 392 13.93 12.16 -23.38
C ILE A 392 13.47 13.60 -23.15
N ASP A 393 14.42 14.49 -22.82
CA ASP A 393 14.20 15.94 -22.74
C ASP A 393 14.70 16.62 -24.02
N GLU A 394 13.76 16.93 -24.92
CA GLU A 394 14.04 17.66 -26.14
C GLU A 394 13.95 19.18 -25.91
N GLN A 395 15.07 19.86 -26.17
CA GLN A 395 15.25 21.29 -25.95
C GLN A 395 15.55 22.00 -27.27
N LYS A 396 14.69 22.93 -27.67
CA LYS A 396 14.95 23.84 -28.77
C LYS A 396 15.43 25.18 -28.21
N ILE A 397 16.62 25.63 -28.61
CA ILE A 397 17.23 26.87 -28.12
C ILE A 397 17.55 27.80 -29.30
N GLU A 398 17.02 29.02 -29.20
CA GLU A 398 17.26 30.10 -30.15
C GLU A 398 18.10 31.19 -29.42
N PRO A 399 19.44 31.08 -29.42
CA PRO A 399 20.31 32.09 -28.83
C PRO A 399 20.10 33.46 -29.47
N GLN A 400 20.35 34.53 -28.72
CA GLN A 400 20.16 35.91 -29.21
C GLN A 400 21.22 36.35 -30.22
N ASP A 401 22.42 35.74 -30.18
CA ASP A 401 23.57 36.03 -31.06
C ASP A 401 24.54 34.84 -31.10
N LEU A 402 25.50 34.90 -32.03
CA LEU A 402 26.47 33.83 -32.28
C LEU A 402 27.47 33.62 -31.13
N HIS A 403 27.73 34.63 -30.29
CA HIS A 403 28.56 34.42 -29.10
C HIS A 403 27.85 33.55 -28.07
N LYS A 404 26.55 33.78 -27.85
CA LYS A 404 25.72 32.91 -27.01
C LYS A 404 25.57 31.52 -27.61
N MET A 405 25.44 31.41 -28.93
CA MET A 405 25.47 30.11 -29.62
C MET A 405 26.78 29.36 -29.36
N GLU A 406 27.93 30.03 -29.53
CA GLU A 406 29.25 29.43 -29.30
C GLU A 406 29.42 28.96 -27.85
N LYS A 407 28.94 29.76 -26.89
CA LYS A 407 28.94 29.38 -25.48
C LYS A 407 28.09 28.12 -25.24
N LEU A 408 26.87 28.08 -25.77
CA LEU A 408 25.97 26.93 -25.64
C LEU A 408 26.55 25.66 -26.29
N LEU A 409 27.30 25.79 -27.39
CA LEU A 409 27.97 24.67 -28.05
C LEU A 409 29.11 24.08 -27.21
N LYS A 410 29.67 24.84 -26.28
CA LYS A 410 30.70 24.38 -25.32
C LYS A 410 30.10 23.87 -24.02
N GLU A 411 28.84 24.20 -23.73
CA GLU A 411 28.13 23.77 -22.52
C GLU A 411 27.42 22.43 -22.74
N GLU A 412 27.47 21.55 -21.75
CA GLU A 412 26.74 20.29 -21.79
C GLU A 412 25.21 20.51 -21.69
N PRO A 413 24.40 19.75 -22.45
CA PRO A 413 22.95 19.71 -22.29
C PRO A 413 22.51 19.25 -20.90
N LYS A 414 21.91 20.13 -20.11
CA LYS A 414 21.35 19.81 -18.78
C LYS A 414 19.84 19.65 -18.84
N LEU A 415 19.28 18.74 -18.03
CA LEU A 415 17.84 18.53 -17.88
C LEU A 415 17.14 19.84 -17.46
N LYS A 416 16.03 20.18 -18.14
CA LYS A 416 15.19 21.33 -17.78
C LYS A 416 13.81 20.94 -17.24
N LYS A 417 13.29 19.79 -17.66
CA LYS A 417 11.96 19.33 -17.24
C LYS A 417 11.99 18.72 -15.85
N ASN A 418 10.95 19.01 -15.07
CA ASN A 418 10.63 18.21 -13.89
C ASN A 418 10.11 16.85 -14.35
N LEU A 419 10.40 15.81 -13.56
CA LEU A 419 10.05 14.44 -13.90
C LEU A 419 8.73 13.98 -13.26
N ASP A 420 8.04 14.85 -12.49
CA ASP A 420 6.69 14.66 -11.92
C ASP A 420 6.31 13.19 -11.63
N ASN A 421 6.69 12.68 -10.46
CA ASN A 421 6.45 11.30 -10.01
C ASN A 421 7.02 10.19 -10.92
N LYS A 422 7.86 10.52 -11.92
CA LYS A 422 8.61 9.54 -12.70
C LYS A 422 10.04 9.46 -12.24
N LEU A 423 10.56 8.26 -12.24
CA LEU A 423 11.96 7.99 -11.95
C LEU A 423 12.56 7.17 -13.10
N PRO A 424 13.19 7.84 -14.09
CA PRO A 424 13.81 7.16 -15.21
C PRO A 424 15.14 6.52 -14.81
N LYS A 425 15.44 5.34 -15.38
CA LYS A 425 16.77 4.71 -15.29
C LYS A 425 17.80 5.45 -16.15
N LYS A 426 17.36 6.01 -17.27
CA LYS A 426 18.20 6.74 -18.23
C LYS A 426 17.52 8.04 -18.65
N ILE A 427 18.27 9.14 -18.65
CA ILE A 427 17.80 10.45 -19.10
C ILE A 427 18.63 10.86 -20.30
N ILE A 428 17.99 11.10 -21.44
CA ILE A 428 18.61 11.65 -22.64
C ILE A 428 18.18 13.12 -22.78
N VAL A 429 19.14 14.04 -22.81
CA VAL A 429 18.88 15.45 -23.11
C VAL A 429 19.32 15.74 -24.54
N LYS A 430 18.37 15.99 -25.43
CA LYS A 430 18.62 16.37 -26.83
C LYS A 430 18.45 17.87 -26.96
N ARG A 431 19.51 18.59 -27.30
CA ARG A 431 19.49 20.04 -27.48
C ARG A 431 19.71 20.39 -28.95
N THR A 432 18.70 21.01 -29.53
CA THR A 432 18.75 21.61 -30.87
C THR A 432 19.02 23.11 -30.73
N ILE A 433 20.18 23.56 -31.23
CA ILE A 433 20.58 24.97 -31.23
C ILE A 433 20.40 25.54 -32.64
N ILE A 434 19.52 26.51 -32.76
CA ILE A 434 19.20 27.17 -34.03
C ILE A 434 20.04 28.45 -34.14
N PRO A 435 20.80 28.64 -35.23
CA PRO A 435 21.60 29.85 -35.37
C PRO A 435 20.72 31.10 -35.37
N PRO A 436 21.15 32.19 -34.72
CA PRO A 436 20.41 33.44 -34.73
C PRO A 436 20.46 34.04 -36.14
N VAL A 437 19.28 34.29 -36.69
CA VAL A 437 19.12 34.84 -38.02
C VAL A 437 18.87 36.34 -37.95
N LEU A 438 19.36 37.08 -38.95
CA LEU A 438 19.04 38.49 -39.14
C LEU A 438 17.52 38.72 -39.16
N PRO A 439 16.96 39.61 -38.32
CA PRO A 439 15.55 39.94 -38.38
C PRO A 439 15.16 40.50 -39.75
N LYS A 440 13.99 40.10 -40.26
CA LYS A 440 13.51 40.51 -41.60
C LYS A 440 13.41 42.02 -41.77
N ASP A 441 13.09 42.75 -40.71
CA ASP A 441 12.89 44.20 -40.73
C ASP A 441 14.17 45.01 -40.43
N ALA A 442 15.32 44.36 -40.28
CA ALA A 442 16.58 45.05 -39.98
C ALA A 442 17.09 45.79 -41.23
N VAL A 443 17.40 47.08 -41.09
CA VAL A 443 17.83 47.94 -42.21
C VAL A 443 19.34 48.01 -42.26
N LYS A 444 19.94 47.89 -43.44
CA LYS A 444 21.40 47.98 -43.63
C LYS A 444 21.89 49.39 -43.28
N VAL A 445 22.99 49.48 -42.54
CA VAL A 445 23.63 50.74 -42.10
C VAL A 445 25.12 50.74 -42.39
N GLU A 446 25.72 51.92 -42.50
CA GLU A 446 27.17 52.06 -42.67
C GLU A 446 27.94 51.75 -41.37
N SER A 447 29.02 50.99 -41.49
CA SER A 447 29.76 50.42 -40.36
C SER A 447 30.53 51.44 -39.51
N LYS A 448 30.73 52.67 -40.02
CA LYS A 448 31.39 53.79 -39.30
C LYS A 448 30.68 54.18 -37.99
N GLN A 449 29.40 53.80 -37.83
CA GLN A 449 28.58 54.15 -36.67
C GLN A 449 28.77 53.25 -35.42
N LEU A 450 29.53 52.15 -35.53
CA LEU A 450 29.58 51.07 -34.52
C LEU A 450 30.66 51.21 -33.44
N PHE A 451 31.73 51.96 -33.66
CA PHE A 451 32.97 51.87 -32.87
C PHE A 451 33.26 53.08 -32.00
N THR A 452 33.85 52.86 -30.82
CA THR A 452 34.38 53.93 -29.96
C THR A 452 35.76 54.37 -30.46
N SER A 453 35.93 55.65 -30.80
CA SER A 453 37.27 56.25 -30.87
C SER A 453 37.84 56.34 -29.45
N LYS A 454 38.88 55.57 -29.12
CA LYS A 454 39.70 55.85 -27.93
C LYS A 454 40.40 57.19 -28.15
N LYS A 455 39.83 58.29 -27.67
CA LYS A 455 40.63 59.50 -27.42
C LYS A 455 41.38 59.29 -26.10
N SER A 456 42.50 58.57 -26.13
CA SER A 456 43.49 58.71 -25.07
C SER A 456 44.13 60.08 -25.23
N ARG A 457 43.79 61.01 -24.33
CA ARG A 457 44.54 62.26 -24.17
C ARG A 457 45.97 61.91 -23.75
N ARG A 458 46.88 61.74 -24.71
CA ARG A 458 48.31 62.02 -24.54
C ARG A 458 49.00 62.04 -25.91
N ARG A 459 49.45 63.25 -26.24
CA ARG A 459 50.41 63.70 -27.27
C ARG A 459 49.99 63.49 -28.74
N GLU A 460 49.67 64.62 -29.35
CA GLU A 460 49.74 64.89 -30.78
C GLU A 460 51.16 64.58 -31.28
N ALA A 461 51.31 63.45 -31.95
CA ALA A 461 52.36 63.16 -32.91
C ALA A 461 51.81 62.09 -33.86
N ASP A 462 51.81 62.41 -35.15
CA ASP A 462 51.50 61.57 -36.30
C ASP A 462 51.03 60.12 -36.03
N VAL A 463 49.72 59.96 -35.92
CA VAL A 463 49.08 58.67 -36.23
C VAL A 463 48.09 58.96 -37.34
N LYS A 464 48.48 58.63 -38.59
CA LYS A 464 47.54 58.49 -39.70
C LYS A 464 46.38 57.64 -39.19
N ASP A 465 45.18 58.20 -39.15
CA ASP A 465 43.93 57.46 -38.94
C ASP A 465 43.90 56.37 -40.03
N LYS A 466 44.38 55.17 -39.70
CA LYS A 466 44.12 53.99 -40.53
C LYS A 466 42.62 53.82 -40.46
N GLU A 467 41.93 54.24 -41.53
CA GLU A 467 40.50 54.01 -41.69
C GLU A 467 40.29 52.49 -41.68
N ILE A 468 39.97 51.93 -40.51
CA ILE A 468 39.77 50.50 -40.34
C ILE A 468 38.48 50.18 -41.10
N LYS A 469 38.60 49.67 -42.33
CA LYS A 469 37.46 49.16 -43.10
C LYS A 469 36.87 47.96 -42.36
N PHE A 470 35.72 48.15 -41.72
CA PHE A 470 34.97 47.06 -41.12
C PHE A 470 34.34 46.20 -42.23
N PRO A 471 34.74 44.93 -42.37
CA PRO A 471 34.44 44.14 -43.57
C PRO A 471 33.10 43.39 -43.51
N PHE A 472 32.30 43.59 -42.46
CA PHE A 472 31.06 42.85 -42.25
C PHE A 472 29.82 43.70 -42.54
N GLU A 473 28.77 43.06 -43.09
CA GLU A 473 27.49 43.72 -43.30
C GLU A 473 26.84 44.03 -41.94
N THR A 474 26.38 45.27 -41.81
CA THR A 474 25.80 45.79 -40.56
C THR A 474 24.38 46.26 -40.80
N TYR A 475 23.48 45.87 -39.90
CA TYR A 475 22.06 46.22 -39.95
C TYR A 475 21.63 46.80 -38.61
N ARG A 476 20.51 47.51 -38.58
CA ARG A 476 19.94 48.10 -37.37
C ARG A 476 18.44 47.82 -37.31
N LEU A 477 17.96 47.44 -36.14
CA LEU A 477 16.55 47.38 -35.81
C LEU A 477 16.35 48.00 -34.42
N LYS A 478 15.58 49.09 -34.34
CA LYS A 478 15.46 49.92 -33.12
C LYS A 478 16.86 50.34 -32.62
N ASN A 479 17.18 50.08 -31.36
CA ASN A 479 18.46 50.43 -30.72
C ASN A 479 19.49 49.28 -30.73
N ILE A 480 19.26 48.23 -31.53
CA ILE A 480 20.15 47.06 -31.62
C ILE A 480 20.77 47.00 -33.00
N TYR A 481 22.09 46.83 -33.04
CA TYR A 481 22.84 46.61 -34.28
C TYR A 481 23.10 45.13 -34.49
N TYR A 482 23.04 44.68 -35.74
CA TYR A 482 23.24 43.30 -36.14
C TYR A 482 24.43 43.23 -37.10
N VAL A 483 25.44 42.44 -36.76
CA VAL A 483 26.58 42.16 -37.64
C VAL A 483 26.34 40.80 -38.27
N VAL A 484 26.26 40.73 -39.60
CA VAL A 484 26.06 39.49 -40.32
C VAL A 484 27.40 38.86 -40.66
N VAL A 485 27.57 37.61 -40.24
CA VAL A 485 28.75 36.79 -40.55
C VAL A 485 28.34 35.57 -41.38
N LYS A 486 29.27 35.06 -42.21
CA LYS A 486 29.01 33.91 -43.10
C LYS A 486 29.59 32.61 -42.55
N SER A 487 30.58 32.70 -41.66
CA SER A 487 31.33 31.59 -41.09
C SER A 487 31.77 31.84 -39.65
N LEU A 488 32.20 30.79 -38.94
CA LEU A 488 32.82 30.95 -37.61
C LEU A 488 34.19 31.66 -37.69
N LYS A 489 34.90 31.58 -38.82
CA LYS A 489 36.15 32.33 -39.03
C LYS A 489 35.93 33.85 -39.04
N ASP A 490 34.77 34.28 -39.53
CA ASP A 490 34.35 35.69 -39.49
C ASP A 490 34.11 36.17 -38.06
N LEU A 491 33.64 35.28 -37.17
CA LEU A 491 33.45 35.57 -35.75
C LEU A 491 34.79 35.80 -35.02
N GLU A 492 35.82 35.02 -35.35
CA GLU A 492 37.18 35.23 -34.79
C GLU A 492 37.78 36.56 -35.25
N LYS A 493 37.63 36.89 -36.54
CA LYS A 493 38.06 38.19 -37.09
C LYS A 493 37.38 39.38 -36.39
N LEU A 494 36.15 39.22 -35.90
CA LEU A 494 35.46 40.29 -35.15
C LEU A 494 36.18 40.65 -33.84
N LYS A 495 36.99 39.76 -33.25
CA LYS A 495 37.79 40.02 -32.04
C LYS A 495 38.94 41.00 -32.28
N GLU A 496 39.35 41.18 -33.54
CA GLU A 496 40.42 42.11 -33.93
C GLU A 496 39.94 43.57 -33.97
N PHE A 497 38.63 43.81 -33.87
CA PHE A 497 38.04 45.16 -33.94
C PHE A 497 37.82 45.80 -32.56
N PRO A 498 37.85 47.14 -32.46
CA PRO A 498 37.63 47.86 -31.21
C PRO A 498 36.27 47.56 -30.55
N LYS A 499 36.16 47.81 -29.24
CA LYS A 499 34.89 47.65 -28.52
C LYS A 499 33.77 48.50 -29.15
N PHE A 500 32.62 47.87 -29.35
CA PHE A 500 31.41 48.51 -29.89
C PHE A 500 30.87 49.59 -28.94
N ARG A 501 30.35 50.69 -29.51
CA ARG A 501 29.68 51.79 -28.77
C ARG A 501 28.32 51.40 -28.22
N GLN A 502 27.68 50.40 -28.81
CA GLN A 502 26.26 50.09 -28.64
C GLN A 502 26.05 48.58 -28.51
N THR A 503 24.82 48.17 -28.20
CA THR A 503 24.45 46.75 -28.13
C THR A 503 24.46 46.13 -29.53
N VAL A 504 25.44 45.26 -29.79
CA VAL A 504 25.61 44.53 -31.05
C VAL A 504 25.25 43.06 -30.87
N ARG A 505 24.47 42.50 -31.80
CA ARG A 505 24.21 41.07 -31.94
C ARG A 505 24.85 40.56 -33.21
N ILE A 506 25.49 39.41 -33.15
CA ILE A 506 26.12 38.79 -34.32
C ILE A 506 25.23 37.65 -34.80
N VAL A 507 24.86 37.66 -36.08
CA VAL A 507 23.82 36.79 -36.65
C VAL A 507 24.23 36.24 -38.01
N THR A 508 23.49 35.25 -38.51
CA THR A 508 23.63 34.74 -39.87
C THR A 508 22.61 35.41 -40.80
N LYS A 509 22.95 35.45 -42.10
CA LYS A 509 21.93 35.61 -43.15
C LYS A 509 21.21 34.26 -43.20
N GLY A 510 19.90 34.26 -42.97
CA GLY A 510 19.08 33.05 -42.77
C GLY A 510 19.28 31.96 -43.79
#